data_AF-A0AB33JD16-F1
#
_entry.id   AF-A0AB33JD16-F1
#
_cell.length_a   1.000
_cell.length_b   1.000
_cell.length_c   1.000
_cell.angle_alpha   90.00
_cell.angle_beta   90.00
_cell.angle_gamma   90.00
#
_symmetry.space_group_name_H-M   'P 1'
#
loop_
_entity.id
_entity.type
_entity.pdbx_description
1 polymer ?
#
loop_
_entity_poly.entity_id
_entity_poly.type
_entity_poly.pdbx_seq_one_letter_code
_entity_poly.pdbx_strand_id
1 'polypeptide(L)'
;MKELVGKFIHLLIMPCNRVPLLIEKRNVGRLHFFLRMRLNAHLMMCKWCAAYAEKVERIDNLLTKKYEKDMFFEDTEIQSFKEDVKKKMK
;
A
#
# COMPACT_ATOMS: atom_id res chain seq x y z
N MET A 1 -29.06 -24.70 -1.77
CA MET A 1 -28.78 -24.26 -0.38
C MET A 1 -27.31 -23.87 -0.09
N LYS A 2 -26.32 -24.17 -0.95
CA LYS A 2 -24.92 -23.72 -0.74
C LYS A 2 -24.68 -22.23 -1.03
N GLU A 3 -25.48 -21.64 -1.90
CA GLU A 3 -25.39 -20.24 -2.37
C GLU A 3 -25.74 -19.18 -1.31
N LEU A 4 -26.61 -19.52 -0.35
CA LEU A 4 -27.09 -18.56 0.67
C LEU A 4 -26.09 -18.43 1.82
N VAL A 5 -25.46 -19.52 2.23
CA VAL A 5 -24.44 -19.52 3.31
C VAL A 5 -23.21 -18.72 2.89
N GLY A 6 -22.77 -18.82 1.63
CA GLY A 6 -21.69 -17.99 1.10
C GLY A 6 -22.02 -16.49 1.12
N LYS A 7 -23.28 -16.11 0.85
CA LYS A 7 -23.74 -14.71 0.93
C LYS A 7 -23.77 -14.18 2.36
N PHE A 8 -24.13 -14.99 3.35
CA PHE A 8 -24.10 -14.58 4.78
C PHE A 8 -22.67 -14.43 5.32
N ILE A 9 -21.77 -15.34 4.93
CA ILE A 9 -20.34 -15.22 5.25
C ILE A 9 -19.78 -13.93 4.66
N HIS A 10 -20.09 -13.60 3.39
CA HIS A 10 -19.66 -12.34 2.79
C HIS A 10 -20.32 -11.09 3.41
N LEU A 11 -21.51 -11.20 3.99
CA LEU A 11 -22.19 -10.10 4.70
C LEU A 11 -21.53 -9.81 6.06
N LEU A 12 -21.16 -10.85 6.82
CA LEU A 12 -20.47 -10.75 8.11
C LEU A 12 -18.97 -10.42 7.93
N ILE A 13 -18.29 -11.03 6.96
CA ILE A 13 -16.82 -11.00 6.83
C ILE A 13 -16.33 -10.05 5.73
N MET A 14 -17.23 -9.35 5.02
CA MET A 14 -16.94 -8.53 3.83
C MET A 14 -16.58 -9.40 2.61
N PRO A 15 -17.05 -9.05 1.40
CA PRO A 15 -16.72 -9.82 0.20
C PRO A 15 -15.25 -9.64 -0.19
N CYS A 16 -14.61 -10.74 -0.60
CA CYS A 16 -13.19 -10.76 -0.99
C CYS A 16 -12.88 -9.81 -2.16
N ASN A 17 -13.87 -9.48 -3.01
CA ASN A 17 -13.71 -8.55 -4.11
C ASN A 17 -13.39 -7.11 -3.68
N ARG A 18 -13.75 -6.70 -2.46
CA ARG A 18 -13.48 -5.37 -1.91
C ARG A 18 -12.20 -5.29 -1.09
N VAL A 19 -11.63 -6.44 -0.74
CA VAL A 19 -10.45 -6.54 0.11
C VAL A 19 -9.20 -5.95 -0.56
N PRO A 20 -8.89 -6.24 -1.84
CA PRO A 20 -7.76 -5.61 -2.53
C PRO A 20 -7.79 -4.09 -2.47
N LEU A 21 -8.94 -3.48 -2.78
CA LEU A 21 -9.10 -2.03 -2.73
C LEU A 21 -8.87 -1.45 -1.33
N LEU A 22 -9.23 -2.16 -0.28
CA LEU A 22 -9.02 -1.71 1.10
C LEU A 22 -7.58 -1.88 1.56
N ILE A 23 -6.87 -2.89 1.04
CA ILE A 23 -5.43 -3.07 1.23
C ILE A 23 -4.68 -1.87 0.63
N GLU A 24 -5.00 -1.51 -0.62
CA GLU A 24 -4.41 -0.32 -1.28
C GLU A 24 -4.71 0.97 -0.48
N LYS A 25 -5.96 1.18 -0.05
CA LYS A 25 -6.33 2.34 0.77
C LYS A 25 -5.63 2.37 2.13
N ARG A 26 -5.31 1.20 2.71
CA ARG A 26 -4.54 1.09 3.95
C ARG A 26 -3.10 1.57 3.73
N ASN A 27 -2.45 1.17 2.63
CA ASN A 27 -1.08 1.58 2.34
C ASN A 27 -0.94 3.09 2.13
N VAL A 28 -1.97 3.74 1.56
CA VAL A 28 -2.00 5.22 1.39
C VAL A 28 -2.42 5.95 2.69
N GLY A 29 -2.65 5.24 3.79
CA GLY A 29 -3.02 5.84 5.10
C GLY A 29 -4.45 6.39 5.18
N ARG A 30 -5.31 6.13 4.18
CA ARG A 30 -6.67 6.71 4.07
C ARG A 30 -7.77 5.77 4.60
N LEU A 31 -7.47 4.89 5.56
CA LEU A 31 -8.41 3.87 6.03
C LEU A 31 -8.89 4.14 7.47
N HIS A 32 -10.20 4.26 7.63
CA HIS A 32 -10.86 4.39 8.94
C HIS A 32 -10.56 3.17 9.84
N PHE A 33 -10.31 3.40 11.14
CA PHE A 33 -9.88 2.37 12.11
C PHE A 33 -10.80 1.13 12.15
N PHE A 34 -12.11 1.32 12.10
CA PHE A 34 -13.07 0.21 12.10
C PHE A 34 -12.94 -0.68 10.84
N LEU A 35 -12.72 -0.09 9.66
CA LEU A 35 -12.48 -0.85 8.44
C LEU A 35 -11.12 -1.58 8.51
N ARG A 36 -10.12 -0.99 9.16
CA ARG A 36 -8.82 -1.63 9.35
C ARG A 36 -8.93 -2.88 10.20
N MET A 37 -9.68 -2.83 11.31
CA MET A 37 -9.93 -3.99 12.17
C MET A 37 -10.71 -5.08 11.45
N ARG A 38 -11.77 -4.71 10.73
CA ARG A 38 -12.58 -5.67 9.94
C ARG A 38 -11.76 -6.34 8.83
N LEU A 39 -10.92 -5.57 8.14
CA LEU A 39 -9.98 -6.09 7.14
C LEU A 39 -8.99 -7.07 7.78
N ASN A 40 -8.48 -6.77 8.98
CA ASN A 40 -7.55 -7.67 9.68
C ASN A 40 -8.20 -9.01 10.03
N ALA A 41 -9.42 -8.98 10.56
CA ALA A 41 -10.20 -10.19 10.83
C ALA A 41 -10.47 -11.01 9.55
N HIS A 42 -10.74 -10.34 8.42
CA HIS A 42 -10.91 -11.01 7.13
C HIS A 42 -9.63 -11.73 6.68
N LEU A 43 -8.47 -11.06 6.77
CA LEU A 43 -7.19 -11.62 6.34
C LEU A 43 -6.79 -12.85 7.18
N MET A 44 -7.17 -12.91 8.46
CA MET A 44 -6.95 -14.10 9.29
C MET A 44 -7.76 -15.32 8.83
N MET A 45 -8.95 -15.11 8.27
CA MET A 45 -9.83 -16.21 7.82
C MET A 45 -9.64 -16.58 6.34
N CYS A 46 -9.24 -15.62 5.50
CA CYS A 46 -9.14 -15.81 4.06
C CYS A 46 -7.68 -15.88 3.59
N LYS A 47 -7.20 -17.11 3.38
CA LYS A 47 -5.82 -17.40 2.93
C LYS A 47 -5.46 -16.70 1.62
N TRP A 48 -6.40 -16.62 0.67
CA TRP A 48 -6.18 -15.97 -0.63
C TRP A 48 -5.95 -14.47 -0.50
N CYS A 49 -6.75 -13.81 0.33
CA CYS A 49 -6.60 -12.38 0.57
C CYS A 49 -5.33 -12.08 1.39
N ALA A 50 -4.96 -12.96 2.32
CA ALA A 50 -3.69 -12.87 3.04
C ALA A 50 -2.48 -12.97 2.08
N ALA A 51 -2.48 -13.94 1.18
CA ALA A 51 -1.42 -14.10 0.17
C ALA A 51 -1.33 -12.89 -0.77
N TYR A 52 -2.48 -12.30 -1.14
CA TYR A 52 -2.51 -11.05 -1.90
C TYR A 52 -1.92 -9.88 -1.11
N ALA A 53 -2.31 -9.71 0.16
CA ALA A 53 -1.78 -8.64 1.02
C ALA A 53 -0.26 -8.73 1.15
N GLU A 54 0.28 -9.92 1.38
CA GLU A 54 1.72 -10.17 1.47
C GLU A 54 2.44 -9.88 0.13
N LYS A 55 1.80 -10.17 -1.01
CA LYS A 55 2.34 -9.80 -2.33
C LYS A 55 2.44 -8.28 -2.47
N VAL A 56 1.39 -7.54 -2.11
CA VAL A 56 1.38 -6.07 -2.20
C VAL A 56 2.44 -5.46 -1.28
N GLU A 57 2.53 -5.94 -0.03
CA GLU A 57 3.53 -5.48 0.93
C GLU A 57 4.97 -5.71 0.45
N ARG A 58 5.25 -6.86 -0.21
CA ARG A 58 6.57 -7.09 -0.83
C ARG A 58 6.88 -6.10 -1.94
N ILE A 59 5.92 -5.83 -2.82
CA ILE A 59 6.11 -4.88 -3.93
C ILE A 59 6.35 -3.49 -3.36
N ASP A 60 5.54 -3.06 -2.40
CA ASP A 60 5.62 -1.74 -1.79
C ASP A 60 6.94 -1.54 -1.04
N ASN A 61 7.41 -2.56 -0.30
CA ASN A 61 8.71 -2.54 0.34
C ASN A 61 9.87 -2.49 -0.67
N LEU A 62 9.78 -3.20 -1.80
CA LEU A 62 10.80 -3.14 -2.85
C LEU A 62 10.86 -1.77 -3.52
N LEU A 63 9.70 -1.15 -3.76
CA LEU A 63 9.62 0.20 -4.31
C LEU A 63 10.18 1.22 -3.31
N THR A 64 9.71 1.19 -2.06
CA THR A 64 10.15 2.12 -1.01
C THR A 64 11.66 2.02 -0.75
N LYS A 65 12.22 0.80 -0.66
CA LYS A 65 13.68 0.60 -0.50
C LYS A 65 14.51 1.14 -1.66
N LYS A 66 13.97 1.16 -2.89
CA LYS A 66 14.66 1.82 -4.01
C LYS A 66 14.66 3.33 -3.85
N TYR A 67 13.54 3.92 -3.44
CA TYR A 67 13.43 5.37 -3.28
C TYR A 67 14.16 5.93 -2.05
N GLU A 68 14.24 5.18 -0.94
CA GLU A 68 15.01 5.59 0.24
C GLU A 68 16.52 5.67 -0.01
N LYS A 69 17.03 4.93 -1.01
CA LYS A 69 18.47 4.86 -1.28
C LYS A 69 19.02 6.07 -2.02
N ASP A 70 18.15 6.89 -2.63
CA ASP A 70 18.54 7.94 -3.57
C ASP A 70 18.11 9.36 -3.15
N MET A 71 17.70 9.58 -1.88
CA MET A 71 17.22 10.90 -1.42
C MET A 71 18.18 11.68 -0.52
N PHE A 72 19.41 11.20 -0.31
CA PHE A 72 20.48 12.05 0.23
C PHE A 72 21.22 12.70 -0.94
N PHE A 73 20.71 13.84 -1.38
CA PHE A 73 21.54 14.75 -2.16
C PHE A 73 22.66 15.21 -1.25
N GLU A 74 23.90 14.91 -1.64
CA GLU A 74 25.06 15.46 -0.95
C GLU A 74 25.01 16.99 -1.12
N ASP A 75 25.30 17.79 -0.08
CA ASP A 75 25.19 19.26 -0.15
C ASP A 75 25.96 19.86 -1.35
N THR A 76 27.05 19.19 -1.75
CA THR A 76 27.86 19.44 -2.95
C THR A 76 27.09 19.31 -4.27
N GLU A 77 26.16 18.36 -4.34
CA GLU A 77 25.30 18.10 -5.51
C GLU A 77 24.24 19.20 -5.67
N ILE A 78 23.67 19.66 -4.55
CA ILE A 78 22.73 20.80 -4.53
C ILE A 78 23.45 22.10 -4.93
N GLN A 79 24.69 22.28 -4.45
CA GLN A 79 25.48 23.47 -4.73
C GLN A 79 25.91 23.56 -6.20
N SER A 80 26.37 22.46 -6.78
CA SER A 80 26.75 22.38 -8.20
C SER A 80 25.54 22.62 -9.12
N PHE A 81 24.38 22.07 -8.79
CA PHE A 81 23.14 22.35 -9.51
C PHE A 81 22.75 23.84 -9.46
N LYS A 82 22.90 24.49 -8.30
CA LYS A 82 22.59 25.92 -8.14
C LYS A 82 23.53 26.79 -8.98
N GLU A 83 24.80 26.44 -9.08
CA GLU A 83 25.78 27.15 -9.92
C GLU A 83 25.48 26.98 -11.41
N ASP A 84 25.10 25.77 -11.85
CA ASP A 84 24.75 25.50 -13.24
C ASP A 84 23.48 26.23 -13.68
N VAL A 85 22.45 26.28 -12.83
CA VAL A 85 21.25 27.09 -13.09
C VAL A 85 21.61 28.57 -13.17
N LYS A 86 22.44 29.07 -12.25
CA LYS A 86 22.88 30.47 -12.25
C LYS A 86 23.69 30.83 -13.49
N LYS A 87 24.50 29.91 -14.03
CA LYS A 87 25.22 30.09 -15.30
C LYS A 87 24.29 30.13 -16.51
N LYS A 88 23.23 29.31 -16.53
CA LYS A 88 22.27 29.27 -17.65
C LYS A 88 21.27 30.44 -17.65
N MET A 89 21.07 31.09 -16.52
CA MET A 89 20.24 32.31 -16.39
C MET A 89 21.02 33.60 -16.63
N LYS A 90 22.30 33.52 -17.00
CA LYS A 90 23.19 34.63 -17.30
C LYS A 90 23.49 34.66 -18.79
#